data_AF-A0A2K5P313-F1
#
_entry.id   AF-A0A2K5P313-F1
#
_cell.length_a   1.000
_cell.length_b   1.000
_cell.length_c   1.000
_cell.angle_alpha   90.00
_cell.angle_beta   90.00
_cell.angle_gamma   90.00
#
_symmetry.space_group_name_H-M   'P 1'
#
loop_
_entity.id
_entity.type
_entity.pdbx_description
1 polymer ?
#
loop_
_entity_poly.entity_id
_entity_poly.type
_entity_poly.pdbx_seq_one_letter_code
_entity_poly.pdbx_strand_id
1 'polypeptide(L)'
;MVVCKHWLRGLCKKGDHCKFLHQYDITRMPECYFYSKFGDCSNKECPFLHVKPAFKSQDCPWYDQGFCKDAGPLCKYRHVPRIMCLNYLVGFCPEGPKCRFSHLSTGPGIQHLLFLLWKLGRIKGRTCATGPLCQ
;
A
#
# COMPACT_ATOMS: atom_id res chain seq x y z
N MET A 1 -0.64 22.55 -13.85
CA MET A 1 0.37 23.08 -14.79
C MET A 1 1.57 23.57 -13.97
N VAL A 2 2.80 23.33 -14.40
CA VAL A 2 4.03 23.65 -13.65
C VAL A 2 4.76 24.84 -14.29
N VAL A 3 5.43 25.66 -13.47
CA VAL A 3 6.24 26.80 -13.94
C VAL A 3 7.38 26.31 -14.85
N CYS A 4 7.57 27.00 -15.97
CA CYS A 4 8.59 26.67 -16.94
C CYS A 4 10.00 26.99 -16.41
N LYS A 5 10.82 25.96 -16.19
CA LYS A 5 12.21 26.13 -15.72
C LYS A 5 13.10 26.97 -16.65
N HIS A 6 12.82 26.99 -17.96
CA HIS A 6 13.59 27.77 -18.92
C HIS A 6 13.16 29.24 -18.94
N TRP A 7 11.87 29.51 -18.72
CA TRP A 7 11.33 30.87 -18.64
C TRP A 7 11.87 31.60 -17.42
N LEU A 8 11.98 30.92 -16.27
CA LEU A 8 12.62 31.48 -15.06
C LEU A 8 14.05 32.00 -15.31
N ARG A 9 14.74 31.49 -16.33
CA ARG A 9 16.11 31.89 -16.70
C ARG A 9 16.14 32.80 -17.94
N GLY A 10 14.99 33.18 -18.49
CA GLY A 10 14.91 33.95 -19.74
C GLY A 10 15.31 33.15 -21.00
N LEU A 11 15.40 31.82 -20.93
CA LEU A 11 15.89 30.96 -22.02
C LEU A 11 14.76 30.26 -22.80
N CYS A 12 13.50 30.49 -22.45
CA CYS A 12 12.38 29.85 -23.14
C CYS A 12 12.10 30.51 -24.49
N LYS A 13 12.33 29.78 -25.58
CA LYS A 13 12.07 30.24 -26.96
C LYS A 13 10.63 30.00 -27.45
N LYS A 14 9.81 29.30 -26.67
CA LYS A 14 8.46 28.87 -27.09
C LYS A 14 7.39 29.95 -26.94
N GLY A 15 7.68 31.03 -26.22
CA GLY A 15 6.71 32.10 -25.95
C GLY A 15 5.40 31.53 -25.40
N ASP A 16 4.29 31.99 -25.95
CA ASP A 16 2.93 31.58 -25.54
C ASP A 16 2.57 30.14 -25.95
N HIS A 17 3.34 29.53 -26.87
CA HIS A 17 3.21 28.12 -27.24
C HIS A 17 3.93 27.18 -26.26
N CYS A 18 4.43 27.69 -25.15
CA CYS A 18 5.04 26.86 -24.12
C CYS A 18 3.97 26.07 -23.36
N LYS A 19 4.12 24.75 -23.32
CA LYS A 19 3.24 23.85 -22.53
C LYS A 19 3.37 24.01 -21.00
N PHE A 20 4.21 24.92 -20.54
CA PHE A 20 4.49 25.18 -19.14
C PHE A 20 4.17 26.64 -18.80
N LEU A 21 3.90 26.91 -17.52
CA LEU A 21 3.43 28.22 -17.10
C LEU A 21 4.57 29.26 -17.15
N HIS A 22 4.31 30.40 -17.79
CA HIS A 22 5.17 31.58 -17.82
C HIS A 22 4.70 32.62 -16.79
N GLN A 23 4.50 32.18 -15.56
CA GLN A 23 4.08 33.01 -14.43
C GLN A 23 4.83 32.53 -13.19
N TYR A 24 5.27 33.46 -12.35
CA TYR A 24 5.90 33.12 -11.09
C TYR A 24 4.82 32.72 -10.08
N ASP A 25 4.77 31.44 -9.76
CA ASP A 25 3.85 30.88 -8.77
C ASP A 25 4.57 29.80 -7.97
N ILE A 26 4.75 30.06 -6.67
CA ILE A 26 5.50 29.22 -5.74
C ILE A 26 4.83 27.85 -5.59
N THR A 27 3.49 27.80 -5.64
CA THR A 27 2.73 26.55 -5.46
C THR A 27 2.85 25.60 -6.66
N ARG A 28 3.20 26.15 -7.83
CA ARG A 28 3.32 25.43 -9.10
C ARG A 28 4.77 25.34 -9.58
N MET A 29 5.75 25.68 -8.73
CA MET A 29 7.17 25.58 -9.06
C MET A 29 7.57 24.10 -9.29
N PRO A 30 8.50 23.79 -10.19
CA PRO A 30 9.01 22.41 -10.30
C PRO A 30 9.70 21.95 -9.01
N GLU A 31 9.84 20.64 -8.87
CA GLU A 31 10.56 20.02 -7.75
C GLU A 31 12.04 20.41 -7.73
N CYS A 32 12.58 20.58 -6.53
CA CYS A 32 14.00 20.82 -6.32
C CYS A 32 14.79 19.56 -6.66
N TYR A 33 15.72 19.68 -7.61
CA TYR A 33 16.58 18.57 -8.03
C TYR A 33 17.43 18.03 -6.88
N PHE A 34 18.06 18.90 -6.10
CA PHE A 34 18.95 18.49 -5.02
C PHE A 34 18.17 17.77 -3.91
N TYR A 35 17.05 18.36 -3.48
CA TYR A 35 16.22 17.76 -2.45
C TYR A 35 15.63 16.42 -2.89
N SER A 36 15.11 16.34 -4.12
CA SER A 36 14.52 15.11 -4.65
C SER A 36 15.57 14.00 -4.81
N LYS A 37 16.81 14.35 -5.21
CA LYS A 37 17.86 13.36 -5.50
C LYS A 37 18.67 12.94 -4.27
N PHE A 38 19.01 13.88 -3.40
CA PHE A 38 19.91 13.68 -2.26
C PHE A 38 19.20 13.74 -0.91
N GLY A 39 17.92 14.14 -0.89
CA GLY A 39 17.16 14.34 0.35
C GLY A 39 17.48 15.66 1.06
N ASP A 40 18.39 16.47 0.52
CA ASP A 40 18.83 17.72 1.11
C ASP A 40 19.07 18.81 0.06
N CYS A 41 18.92 20.07 0.47
CA CYS A 41 19.18 21.24 -0.35
C CYS A 41 19.84 22.33 0.51
N SER A 42 21.02 22.79 0.10
CA SER A 42 21.79 23.79 0.86
C SER A 42 21.15 25.18 0.88
N ASN A 43 20.20 25.46 -0.02
CA ASN A 43 19.54 26.76 -0.08
C ASN A 43 18.29 26.78 0.80
N LYS A 44 18.30 27.63 1.84
CA LYS A 44 17.21 27.80 2.80
C LYS A 44 15.97 28.45 2.18
N GLU A 45 16.16 29.34 1.23
CA GLU A 45 15.08 30.02 0.49
C GLU A 45 15.00 29.47 -0.94
N CYS A 46 14.98 28.14 -1.06
CA CYS A 46 14.85 27.48 -2.35
C CYS A 46 13.43 27.72 -2.91
N PRO A 47 13.28 28.33 -4.10
CA PRO A 47 11.95 28.55 -4.68
C PRO A 47 11.30 27.25 -5.19
N PHE A 48 12.10 26.20 -5.42
CA PHE A 48 11.64 24.90 -5.92
C PHE A 48 11.03 24.04 -4.81
N LEU A 49 10.08 23.18 -5.18
CA LEU A 49 9.34 22.38 -4.20
C LEU A 49 10.22 21.30 -3.56
N HIS A 50 10.26 21.27 -2.23
CA HIS A 50 10.89 20.22 -1.42
C HIS A 50 9.85 19.14 -1.06
N VAL A 51 9.54 18.27 -2.03
CA VAL A 51 8.64 17.13 -1.79
C VAL A 51 9.44 15.97 -1.25
N LYS A 52 9.14 15.52 -0.03
CA LYS A 52 9.71 14.27 0.48
C LYS A 52 9.18 13.14 -0.38
N PRO A 53 10.03 12.34 -1.03
CA PRO A 53 9.55 11.12 -1.66
C PRO A 53 8.83 10.33 -0.56
N ALA A 54 7.57 9.97 -0.80
CA ALA A 54 6.90 9.01 0.06
C ALA A 54 7.82 7.79 0.08
N PHE A 55 8.45 7.50 1.22
CA PHE A 55 9.22 6.29 1.38
C PHE A 55 8.25 5.16 1.08
N LYS A 56 8.34 4.59 -0.13
CA LYS A 56 7.70 3.32 -0.46
C LYS A 56 8.50 2.26 0.26
N SER A 57 8.44 2.26 1.59
CA SER A 57 8.91 1.14 2.40
C SER A 57 8.08 -0.04 1.93
N GLN A 58 8.70 -0.91 1.13
CA GLN A 58 8.06 -2.14 0.70
C GLN A 58 7.60 -2.91 1.93
N ASP A 59 6.44 -3.56 1.82
CA ASP A 59 5.94 -4.41 2.88
C ASP A 59 6.88 -5.60 3.06
N CYS A 60 7.13 -5.98 4.31
CA CYS A 60 8.06 -7.05 4.63
C CYS A 60 7.47 -8.40 4.19
N PRO A 61 8.11 -9.11 3.24
CA PRO A 61 7.58 -10.38 2.74
C PRO A 61 7.56 -11.47 3.83
N TRP A 62 8.47 -11.40 4.81
CA TRP A 62 8.58 -12.40 5.89
C TRP A 62 7.54 -12.15 6.98
N TYR A 63 7.28 -10.88 7.31
CA TYR A 63 6.22 -10.53 8.24
C TYR A 63 4.84 -10.91 7.68
N ASP A 64 4.60 -10.73 6.38
CA ASP A 64 3.35 -11.12 5.72
C ASP A 64 3.12 -12.64 5.73
N GLN A 65 4.20 -13.44 5.79
CA GLN A 65 4.15 -14.89 5.97
C GLN A 65 3.94 -15.33 7.42
N GLY A 66 3.99 -14.39 8.36
CA GLY A 66 3.67 -14.59 9.78
C GLY A 66 4.84 -14.36 10.74
N PHE A 67 6.10 -14.45 10.28
CA PHE A 67 7.25 -14.22 11.14
C PHE A 67 8.41 -13.55 10.39
N CYS A 68 8.79 -12.36 10.85
CA CYS A 68 10.02 -11.71 10.42
C CYS A 68 11.10 -11.96 11.48
N LYS A 69 12.26 -12.47 11.03
CA LYS A 69 13.43 -12.72 11.88
C LYS A 69 14.03 -11.43 12.47
N ASP A 70 13.85 -10.31 11.78
CA ASP A 70 14.32 -9.02 12.24
C ASP A 70 13.37 -8.50 13.33
N ALA A 71 13.92 -8.07 14.46
CA ALA A 71 13.13 -7.72 15.64
C ALA A 71 12.34 -6.41 15.46
N GLY A 72 11.05 -6.54 15.12
CA GLY A 72 10.06 -5.46 15.22
C GLY A 72 10.45 -4.20 14.43
N PRO A 73 10.61 -3.03 15.08
CA PRO A 73 10.88 -1.75 14.41
C PRO A 73 12.27 -1.66 13.75
N LEU A 74 13.14 -2.66 13.97
CA LEU A 74 14.47 -2.73 13.37
C LEU A 74 14.45 -3.32 11.95
N CYS A 75 13.32 -3.86 11.49
CA CYS A 75 13.23 -4.36 10.13
C CYS A 75 13.29 -3.19 9.13
N LYS A 76 14.12 -3.35 8.08
CA LYS A 76 14.22 -2.40 6.97
C LYS A 76 12.92 -2.25 6.16
N TYR A 77 11.99 -3.18 6.31
CA TYR A 77 10.72 -3.23 5.59
C TYR A 77 9.56 -2.89 6.52
N ARG A 78 8.45 -2.43 5.93
CA ARG A 78 7.26 -2.07 6.70
C ARG A 78 6.54 -3.33 7.17
N HIS A 79 6.36 -3.48 8.49
CA HIS A 79 5.49 -4.48 9.08
C HIS A 79 4.05 -3.95 9.09
N VAL A 80 3.15 -4.57 8.33
CA VAL A 80 1.71 -4.22 8.29
C VAL A 80 0.93 -5.32 9.00
N PRO A 81 0.41 -5.09 10.20
CA PRO A 81 -0.40 -6.07 10.91
C PRO A 81 -1.65 -6.44 10.09
N ARG A 82 -1.94 -7.74 10.00
CA ARG A 82 -3.17 -8.26 9.38
C ARG A 82 -4.02 -8.92 10.45
N ILE A 83 -5.34 -8.76 10.34
CA ILE A 83 -6.29 -9.46 11.21
C ILE A 83 -6.45 -10.88 10.66
N MET A 84 -6.13 -11.87 11.50
CA MET A 84 -6.27 -13.29 11.16
C MET A 84 -7.74 -13.68 11.02
N CYS A 85 -8.03 -14.51 10.01
CA CYS A 85 -9.34 -15.13 9.88
C CYS A 85 -9.50 -16.24 10.92
N LEU A 86 -10.39 -16.03 11.91
CA LEU A 86 -10.66 -17.03 12.94
C LEU A 86 -11.22 -18.33 12.35
N ASN A 87 -12.12 -18.25 11.37
CA ASN A 87 -12.68 -19.44 10.70
C ASN A 87 -11.58 -20.26 10.00
N TYR A 88 -10.66 -19.59 9.32
CA TYR A 88 -9.50 -20.24 8.69
C TYR A 88 -8.56 -20.86 9.71
N LEU A 89 -8.30 -20.17 10.84
CA LEU A 89 -7.46 -20.65 11.93
C LEU A 89 -8.04 -21.91 12.58
N VAL A 90 -9.36 -21.96 12.77
CA VAL A 90 -10.08 -23.12 13.33
C VAL A 90 -10.22 -24.26 12.31
N GLY A 91 -9.94 -24.00 11.03
CA GLY A 91 -9.71 -25.04 10.01
C GLY A 91 -10.54 -24.91 8.74
N PHE A 92 -11.54 -24.03 8.68
CA PHE A 92 -12.30 -23.81 7.44
C PHE A 92 -12.91 -22.41 7.36
N CYS A 93 -12.62 -21.70 6.27
CA CYS A 93 -13.25 -20.43 5.94
C CYS A 93 -14.17 -20.58 4.71
N PRO A 94 -15.49 -20.30 4.83
CA PRO A 94 -16.42 -20.39 3.70
C PRO A 94 -16.15 -19.35 2.59
N GLU A 95 -15.52 -18.22 2.94
CA GLU A 95 -15.11 -17.19 1.98
C GLU A 95 -13.88 -17.64 1.15
N GLY A 96 -13.17 -18.68 1.60
CA GLY A 96 -12.00 -19.25 0.90
C GLY A 96 -10.94 -18.19 0.58
N PRO A 97 -10.29 -18.24 -0.61
CA PRO A 97 -9.25 -17.28 -0.99
C PRO A 97 -9.77 -15.84 -1.19
N LYS A 98 -11.09 -15.64 -1.19
CA LYS A 98 -11.70 -14.30 -1.29
C LYS A 98 -11.97 -13.68 0.09
N CYS A 99 -11.56 -14.33 1.17
CA CYS A 99 -11.79 -13.83 2.51
C CYS A 99 -11.12 -12.46 2.72
N ARG A 100 -11.82 -11.55 3.40
CA ARG A 100 -11.31 -10.22 3.73
C ARG A 100 -10.18 -10.22 4.79
N PHE A 101 -10.04 -11.33 5.53
CA PHE A 101 -9.08 -11.52 6.61
C PHE A 101 -7.91 -12.41 6.16
N SER A 102 -6.74 -12.32 6.81
CA SER A 102 -5.55 -13.04 6.34
C SER A 102 -5.64 -14.55 6.58
N HIS A 103 -5.26 -15.32 5.56
CA HIS A 103 -5.07 -16.76 5.59
C HIS A 103 -3.56 -17.04 5.45
N LEU A 104 -2.85 -17.27 6.57
CA LEU A 104 -1.41 -17.54 6.53
C LEU A 104 -1.15 -18.91 5.89
N SER A 105 -0.25 -18.95 4.91
CA SER A 105 0.02 -20.14 4.09
C SER A 105 0.66 -21.32 4.85
N THR A 106 0.99 -21.15 6.12
CA THR A 106 1.68 -22.13 6.97
C THR A 106 0.74 -23.05 7.77
N GLY A 107 -0.59 -23.00 7.55
CA GLY A 107 -1.60 -23.92 8.14
C GLY A 107 -2.22 -24.92 7.12
N PRO A 108 -2.74 -26.08 7.55
CA PRO A 108 -2.66 -27.36 6.85
C PRO A 108 -3.43 -27.40 5.52
N GLY A 109 -2.78 -27.97 4.49
CA GLY A 109 -3.31 -28.16 3.12
C GLY A 109 -4.58 -29.01 2.98
N ILE A 110 -5.25 -29.32 4.08
CA ILE A 110 -6.52 -30.07 4.15
C ILE A 110 -7.70 -29.18 3.70
N GLN A 111 -7.57 -27.85 3.82
CA GLN A 111 -8.68 -26.92 3.56
C GLN A 111 -9.08 -26.85 2.07
N HIS A 112 -8.13 -27.03 1.14
CA HIS A 112 -8.44 -27.05 -0.29
C HIS A 112 -9.27 -28.28 -0.66
N LEU A 113 -8.98 -29.44 -0.05
CA LEU A 113 -9.77 -30.65 -0.24
C LEU A 113 -11.16 -30.51 0.38
N LEU A 114 -11.27 -29.97 1.61
CA LEU A 114 -12.56 -29.71 2.26
C LEU A 114 -13.42 -28.71 1.47
N PHE A 115 -12.80 -27.68 0.89
CA PHE A 115 -13.48 -26.73 0.02
C PHE A 115 -14.02 -27.38 -1.26
N LEU A 116 -13.25 -28.29 -1.88
CA LEU A 116 -13.70 -29.06 -3.05
C LEU A 116 -14.81 -30.04 -2.69
N LEU A 117 -14.69 -30.77 -1.58
CA LEU A 117 -15.72 -31.68 -1.08
C LEU A 117 -17.01 -30.93 -0.72
N TRP A 118 -16.92 -29.73 -0.14
CA TRP A 118 -18.07 -28.87 0.12
C TRP A 118 -18.70 -28.31 -1.16
N LYS A 119 -17.90 -27.94 -2.18
CA LYS A 119 -18.43 -27.55 -3.49
C LYS A 119 -19.16 -28.68 -4.20
N LEU A 120 -18.72 -29.93 -3.99
CA LEU A 120 -19.34 -31.13 -4.56
C LEU A 120 -20.58 -31.58 -3.75
N GLY A 121 -20.65 -31.26 -2.46
CA GLY A 121 -21.79 -31.52 -1.58
C GLY A 121 -22.61 -30.26 -1.30
N ARG A 122 -23.69 -30.04 -2.06
CA ARG A 122 -24.72 -29.02 -1.76
C ARG A 122 -25.43 -29.38 -0.44
N ILE A 123 -24.84 -29.07 0.71
CA ILE A 123 -25.52 -29.22 2.00
C ILE A 123 -26.38 -27.97 2.20
N LYS A 124 -27.69 -28.13 1.97
CA LYS A 124 -28.73 -27.19 2.41
C LYS A 124 -28.50 -26.80 3.87
N GLY A 125 -28.46 -25.49 4.13
CA GLY A 125 -28.84 -24.83 5.37
C GLY A 125 -28.29 -25.39 6.68
N ARG A 126 -27.32 -24.70 7.26
CA ARG A 126 -27.30 -24.49 8.71
C ARG A 126 -27.20 -22.99 8.96
N THR A 127 -28.34 -22.40 9.25
CA THR A 127 -28.46 -21.05 9.82
C THR A 127 -27.69 -21.00 11.14
N CYS A 128 -27.19 -19.80 11.41
CA CYS A 128 -26.33 -19.40 12.51
C CYS A 128 -26.70 -20.02 13.87
N ALA A 129 -25.69 -20.50 14.58
CA ALA A 129 -25.71 -20.54 16.03
C ALA A 129 -25.58 -19.10 16.55
N THR A 130 -26.71 -18.44 16.74
CA THR A 130 -26.84 -17.35 17.72
C THR A 130 -27.85 -17.82 18.74
N GLY A 131 -27.40 -18.13 19.95
CA GLY A 131 -28.25 -17.83 21.10
C GLY A 131 -28.27 -16.29 21.30
N PRO A 132 -29.19 -15.73 22.09
CA PRO A 132 -30.24 -16.35 22.90
C PRO A 132 -31.67 -15.95 22.46
N LEU A 133 -32.69 -16.72 22.86
CA LEU A 133 -34.12 -16.55 22.56
C LEU A 133 -34.53 -16.67 21.08
N CYS A 134 -35.18 -17.79 20.74
CA CYS A 134 -36.38 -17.83 19.90
C CYS A 134 -37.14 -19.13 20.21
N GLN A 135 -38.46 -18.97 20.35
CA GLN A 135 -39.47 -19.99 20.68
C GLN A 135 -39.59 -21.09 19.62
#